data_AF-A0A165P3U4-F1
#
_entry.id   AF-A0A165P3U4-F1
#
_cell.length_a   1.000
_cell.length_b   1.000
_cell.length_c   1.000
_cell.angle_alpha   90.00
_cell.angle_beta   90.00
_cell.angle_gamma   90.00
#
_symmetry.space_group_name_H-M   'P 1'
#
loop_
_entity.id
_entity.type
_entity.pdbx_description
1 polymer ?
#
loop_
_entity_poly.entity_id
_entity_poly.type
_entity_poly.pdbx_seq_one_letter_code
_entity_poly.pdbx_strand_id
1 'polypeptide(L)'
;MPTQRLAVGTTEGAVVMFDLKTATRLYVLEGYHTRLTALSFSPDGRRLAGVSLEESQVNIWKVGSSFSSFFKPGAPPAGAAPFKTYPFNVGDEARMTIASTLDWVSFEWPAERSARLKIRDSTLTFAT
;
A
#
# COMPACT_ATOMS: atom_id res chain seq x y z
N MET A 1 -22.33 -8.50 -4.39
CA MET A 1 -21.50 -8.31 -5.61
C MET A 1 -20.06 -8.06 -5.18
N PRO A 2 -19.05 -8.81 -5.66
CA PRO A 2 -17.65 -8.59 -5.27
C PRO A 2 -17.21 -7.19 -5.71
N THR A 3 -16.64 -6.38 -4.82
CA THR A 3 -16.08 -5.06 -5.15
C THR A 3 -14.76 -5.22 -5.88
N GLN A 4 -14.60 -4.54 -7.02
CA GLN A 4 -13.38 -4.60 -7.81
C GLN A 4 -12.65 -3.27 -7.65
N ARG A 5 -11.55 -3.29 -6.89
CA ARG A 5 -10.78 -2.09 -6.55
C ARG A 5 -9.42 -2.10 -7.22
N LEU A 6 -8.97 -0.94 -7.64
CA LEU A 6 -7.62 -0.70 -8.15
C LEU A 6 -6.94 0.35 -7.26
N ALA A 7 -5.71 0.06 -6.84
CA ALA A 7 -4.84 1.02 -6.16
C ALA A 7 -3.71 1.42 -7.09
N VAL A 8 -3.46 2.72 -7.22
CA VAL A 8 -2.40 3.27 -8.08
C VAL A 8 -1.52 4.18 -7.23
N GLY A 9 -0.23 3.85 -7.12
CA GLY A 9 0.76 4.72 -6.49
C GLY A 9 1.22 5.82 -7.44
N THR A 10 1.44 7.03 -6.92
CA THR A 10 1.98 8.16 -7.67
C THR A 10 3.48 8.35 -7.38
N THR A 11 4.14 9.16 -8.20
CA THR A 11 5.52 9.60 -7.96
C THR A 11 5.65 10.47 -6.70
N GLU A 12 4.58 11.16 -6.32
CA GLU A 12 4.53 12.04 -5.15
C GLU A 12 4.19 11.31 -3.83
N GLY A 13 4.07 9.99 -3.84
CA GLY A 13 3.79 9.20 -2.62
C GLY A 13 2.32 9.03 -2.27
N ALA A 14 1.40 9.57 -3.07
CA ALA A 14 -0.02 9.32 -2.89
C ALA A 14 -0.43 7.96 -3.48
N VAL A 15 -1.45 7.32 -2.89
CA VAL A 15 -2.08 6.14 -3.46
C VAL A 15 -3.53 6.42 -3.76
N VAL A 16 -3.92 6.38 -5.02
CA VAL A 16 -5.29 6.65 -5.45
C VAL A 16 -6.05 5.33 -5.57
N MET A 17 -7.20 5.26 -4.90
CA MET A 17 -8.11 4.13 -4.92
C MET A 17 -9.25 4.37 -5.91
N PHE A 18 -9.53 3.38 -6.76
CA PHE A 18 -10.59 3.40 -7.75
C PHE A 18 -11.55 2.23 -7.58
N ASP A 19 -12.82 2.47 -7.89
CA ASP A 19 -13.80 1.42 -8.15
C ASP A 19 -13.83 1.16 -9.65
N LEU A 20 -13.47 -0.06 -10.05
CA LEU A 20 -13.41 -0.44 -11.46
C LEU A 20 -14.79 -0.71 -12.06
N LYS A 21 -15.82 -0.93 -11.25
CA LYS A 21 -17.18 -1.16 -11.77
C LYS A 21 -17.83 0.14 -12.22
N THR A 22 -17.64 1.19 -11.44
CA THR A 22 -18.21 2.52 -11.71
C THR A 22 -17.22 3.43 -12.43
N ALA A 23 -15.95 3.01 -12.58
CA ALA A 23 -14.87 3.81 -13.10
C ALA A 23 -14.69 5.14 -12.36
N THR A 24 -14.91 5.13 -11.03
CA THR A 24 -14.82 6.34 -10.20
C THR A 24 -13.65 6.29 -9.23
N ARG A 25 -13.07 7.45 -8.96
CA ARG A 25 -12.10 7.63 -7.86
C ARG A 25 -12.84 7.53 -6.53
N LEU A 26 -12.43 6.60 -5.68
CA LEU A 26 -12.99 6.43 -4.34
C LEU A 26 -12.37 7.42 -3.36
N TYR A 27 -11.04 7.34 -3.18
CA TYR A 27 -10.30 8.19 -2.24
C TYR A 27 -8.79 8.10 -2.47
N VAL A 28 -8.05 8.95 -1.77
CA VAL A 28 -6.58 8.98 -1.76
C VAL A 28 -6.08 8.55 -0.38
N LEU A 29 -5.07 7.69 -0.38
CA LEU A 29 -4.30 7.32 0.79
C LEU A 29 -2.98 8.10 0.75
N GLU A 30 -2.66 8.73 1.87
CA GLU A 30 -1.44 9.52 2.07
C GLU A 30 -0.53 8.80 3.05
N GLY A 31 0.72 9.28 3.18
CA GLY A 31 1.69 8.75 4.15
C GLY A 31 3.09 8.55 3.59
N TYR A 32 3.29 8.72 2.29
CA TYR A 32 4.60 8.84 1.68
C TYR A 32 4.79 10.23 1.08
N HIS A 33 6.05 10.65 1.00
CA HIS A 33 6.50 11.91 0.41
C HIS A 33 7.35 11.67 -0.86
N THR A 34 7.59 10.41 -1.20
CA THR A 34 8.39 9.93 -2.33
C THR A 34 7.64 8.82 -3.05
N ARG A 35 8.15 8.44 -4.23
CA ARG A 35 7.54 7.42 -5.07
C ARG A 35 7.36 6.08 -4.34
N LEU A 36 6.22 5.45 -4.55
CA LEU A 36 6.04 4.07 -4.13
C LEU A 36 6.79 3.11 -5.05
N THR A 37 7.40 2.10 -4.46
CA THR A 37 8.13 1.06 -5.18
C THR A 37 7.25 -0.16 -5.46
N ALA A 38 6.43 -0.57 -4.49
CA ALA A 38 5.47 -1.65 -4.67
C ALA A 38 4.20 -1.42 -3.82
N LEU A 39 3.09 -2.00 -4.28
CA LEU A 39 1.79 -1.98 -3.63
C LEU A 39 1.14 -3.35 -3.75
N SER A 40 0.48 -3.82 -2.68
CA SER A 40 -0.19 -5.11 -2.69
C SER A 40 -1.37 -5.16 -1.74
N PHE A 41 -2.50 -5.69 -2.21
CA PHE A 41 -3.66 -5.97 -1.37
C PHE A 41 -3.45 -7.26 -0.57
N SER A 42 -3.98 -7.30 0.64
CA SER A 42 -4.16 -8.57 1.35
C SER A 42 -5.11 -9.49 0.57
N PRO A 43 -5.01 -10.83 0.74
CA PRO A 43 -5.89 -11.78 0.07
C PRO A 43 -7.39 -11.54 0.32
N ASP A 44 -7.74 -11.04 1.52
CA ASP A 44 -9.11 -10.68 1.88
C ASP A 44 -9.54 -9.29 1.37
N GLY A 45 -8.62 -8.55 0.73
CA GLY A 45 -8.82 -7.20 0.21
C GLY A 45 -9.08 -6.13 1.27
N ARG A 46 -8.93 -6.43 2.57
CA ARG A 46 -9.22 -5.48 3.66
C ARG A 46 -8.02 -4.60 4.02
N ARG A 47 -6.85 -4.89 3.45
CA ARG A 47 -5.61 -4.18 3.73
C ARG A 47 -4.83 -3.92 2.45
N LEU A 48 -4.09 -2.83 2.46
CA LEU A 48 -3.13 -2.48 1.43
C LEU A 48 -1.78 -2.29 2.11
N ALA A 49 -0.76 -2.95 1.58
CA ALA A 49 0.62 -2.69 1.95
C ALA A 49 1.29 -1.92 0.81
N GLY A 50 2.02 -0.86 1.17
CA GLY A 50 2.88 -0.13 0.27
C GLY A 50 4.30 -0.08 0.81
N VAL A 51 5.26 0.17 -0.08
CA VAL A 51 6.66 0.41 0.29
C VAL A 51 7.24 1.55 -0.53
N SER A 52 8.01 2.42 0.13
CA SER A 52 8.98 3.31 -0.52
C SER A 52 10.39 2.90 -0.09
N LEU A 53 11.26 2.61 -1.06
CA LEU A 53 12.68 2.38 -0.80
C LEU A 53 13.44 3.69 -0.50
N GLU A 54 12.98 4.82 -1.05
CA GLU A 54 13.61 6.12 -0.83
C GLU A 54 13.41 6.60 0.61
N GLU A 55 12.19 6.45 1.14
CA GLU A 55 11.88 6.72 2.55
C GLU A 55 12.21 5.55 3.48
N SER A 56 12.54 4.36 2.93
CA SER A 56 12.79 3.13 3.67
C SER A 56 11.66 2.77 4.65
N GLN A 57 10.42 2.86 4.18
CA GLN A 57 9.21 2.67 4.99
C GLN A 57 8.15 1.82 4.31
N VAL A 58 7.50 0.97 5.10
CA VAL A 58 6.31 0.21 4.73
C VAL A 58 5.09 0.77 5.45
N ASN A 59 4.08 1.16 4.69
CA ASN A 59 2.81 1.65 5.20
C ASN A 59 1.72 0.62 4.96
N ILE A 60 0.89 0.42 5.98
CA ILE A 60 -0.26 -0.48 5.95
C ILE A 60 -1.52 0.35 6.14
N TRP A 61 -2.45 0.26 5.20
CA TRP A 61 -3.77 0.87 5.32
C TRP A 61 -4.83 -0.20 5.52
N LYS A 62 -5.88 0.15 6.28
CA LYS A 62 -7.12 -0.61 6.32
C LYS A 62 -8.02 -0.09 5.20
N VAL A 63 -8.22 -0.91 4.17
CA VAL A 63 -8.99 -0.54 2.98
C VAL A 63 -10.21 -1.43 2.89
N GLY A 64 -11.37 -0.91 3.23
CA GLY A 64 -12.63 -1.63 3.14
C GLY A 64 -13.78 -0.67 3.04
N SER A 65 -14.96 -1.18 2.69
CA SER A 65 -16.20 -0.40 2.77
C SER A 65 -16.48 -0.14 4.25
N SER A 66 -15.90 0.93 4.79
CA SER A 66 -16.16 1.31 6.17
C SER A 66 -17.61 1.77 6.24
N PHE A 67 -18.45 1.06 6.99
CA PHE A 67 -19.84 1.43 7.24
C PHE A 67 -19.97 2.89 7.72
N SER A 68 -18.92 3.43 8.33
CA SER A 68 -18.83 4.83 8.76
C SER A 68 -18.74 5.86 7.62
N SER A 69 -18.39 5.49 6.37
CA SER A 69 -18.44 6.43 5.23
C SER A 69 -19.88 6.78 4.84
N PHE A 70 -20.86 5.94 5.20
CA PHE A 70 -22.28 6.20 4.96
C PHE A 70 -22.83 7.36 5.81
N PHE A 71 -22.22 7.65 6.97
CA PHE A 71 -22.77 8.62 7.92
C PHE A 71 -22.02 9.96 7.95
N LYS A 72 -20.97 10.13 7.11
CA LYS A 72 -20.27 11.41 6.98
C LYS A 72 -19.99 11.78 5.50
N PRO A 73 -21.01 12.25 4.76
CA PRO A 73 -20.78 12.89 3.46
C PRO A 73 -19.88 14.12 3.64
N GLY A 74 -18.76 14.18 2.93
CA GLY A 74 -17.87 15.35 2.91
C GLY A 74 -16.73 15.38 3.93
N ALA A 75 -16.63 14.40 4.84
CA ALA A 75 -15.41 14.24 5.64
C ALA A 75 -14.31 13.54 4.80
N PRO A 76 -13.02 13.90 4.96
CA PRO A 76 -11.96 13.07 4.40
C PRO A 76 -12.14 11.64 4.92
N PRO A 77 -12.04 10.63 4.05
CA PRO A 77 -12.34 9.26 4.44
C PRO A 77 -11.45 8.87 5.61
N ALA A 78 -12.07 8.43 6.72
CA ALA A 78 -11.38 7.82 7.83
C ALA A 78 -10.62 6.60 7.29
N GLY A 79 -9.31 6.74 7.05
CA GLY A 79 -8.50 5.73 6.37
C GLY A 79 -7.45 6.27 5.40
N ALA A 80 -7.39 7.58 5.14
CA ALA A 80 -6.35 8.16 4.26
C ALA A 80 -4.93 7.99 4.82
N ALA A 81 -4.73 8.19 6.13
CA ALA A 81 -3.46 7.96 6.80
C ALA A 81 -3.18 6.46 7.02
N PRO A 82 -1.90 6.05 7.07
CA PRO A 82 -1.54 4.66 7.34
C PRO A 82 -2.04 4.24 8.73
N PHE A 83 -2.57 3.02 8.82
CA PHE A 83 -2.91 2.38 10.09
C PHE A 83 -1.66 1.99 10.86
N LYS A 84 -0.60 1.57 10.15
CA LYS A 84 0.72 1.25 10.68
C LYS A 84 1.80 1.68 9.71
N THR A 85 2.93 2.13 10.25
CA THR A 85 4.14 2.47 9.52
C THR A 85 5.31 1.72 10.12
N TYR A 86 6.08 1.06 9.26
CA TYR A 86 7.25 0.27 9.64
C TYR A 86 8.48 0.81 8.92
N PRO A 87 9.39 1.51 9.63
CA PRO A 87 10.71 1.81 9.06
C PRO A 87 11.51 0.51 8.94
N PHE A 88 12.37 0.43 7.92
CA PHE A 88 13.33 -0.64 7.76
C PHE A 88 14.67 -0.09 7.27
N ASN A 89 15.71 -0.92 7.32
CA ASN A 89 17.00 -0.59 6.73
C ASN A 89 17.60 -1.87 6.15
N VAL A 90 17.81 -1.87 4.83
CA VAL A 90 18.47 -2.96 4.08
C VAL A 90 19.79 -2.48 3.45
N GLY A 91 20.31 -1.33 3.91
CA GLY A 91 21.57 -0.77 3.44
C GLY A 91 21.60 -0.52 1.93
N ASP A 92 22.71 -0.88 1.29
CA ASP A 92 22.91 -0.68 -0.14
C ASP A 92 21.98 -1.52 -1.03
N GLU A 93 21.30 -2.54 -0.49
CA GLU A 93 20.33 -3.32 -1.25
C GLU A 93 19.12 -2.47 -1.69
N ALA A 94 18.77 -1.42 -0.95
CA ALA A 94 17.71 -0.49 -1.31
C ALA A 94 18.07 0.38 -2.54
N ARG A 95 19.36 0.54 -2.85
CA ARG A 95 19.81 1.35 -3.99
C ARG A 95 19.69 0.56 -5.27
N MET A 96 18.67 0.88 -6.06
CA MET A 96 18.42 0.22 -7.34
C MET A 96 17.69 1.13 -8.33
N THR A 97 17.80 0.81 -9.61
CA THR A 97 17.05 1.51 -10.66
C THR A 97 15.57 1.15 -10.59
N ILE A 98 14.70 1.97 -11.18
CA ILE A 98 13.25 1.67 -11.27
C ILE A 98 13.01 0.32 -11.95
N ALA A 99 13.70 0.03 -13.05
CA ALA A 99 13.56 -1.26 -13.74
C ALA A 99 13.92 -2.43 -12.80
N SER A 100 15.03 -2.32 -12.07
CA SER A 100 15.46 -3.34 -11.12
C SER A 100 14.46 -3.56 -9.96
N THR A 101 13.69 -2.53 -9.57
CA THR A 101 12.66 -2.71 -8.53
C THR A 101 11.55 -3.68 -8.95
N LEU A 102 11.25 -3.78 -10.24
CA LEU A 102 10.21 -4.67 -10.74
C LEU A 102 10.58 -6.15 -10.61
N ASP A 103 11.87 -6.46 -10.66
CA ASP A 103 12.38 -7.83 -10.55
C ASP A 103 12.64 -8.23 -9.08
N TRP A 104 13.17 -7.30 -8.29
CA TRP A 104 13.73 -7.60 -6.97
C TRP A 104 12.86 -7.18 -5.79
N VAL A 105 11.79 -6.42 -6.00
CA VAL A 105 10.90 -5.97 -4.93
C VAL A 105 9.52 -6.57 -5.12
N SER A 106 9.09 -7.38 -4.15
CA SER A 106 7.77 -7.99 -4.20
C SER A 106 7.14 -8.09 -2.81
N PHE A 107 5.81 -8.04 -2.81
CA PHE A 107 5.00 -8.36 -1.64
C PHE A 107 4.39 -9.74 -1.78
N GLU A 108 4.50 -10.52 -0.71
CA GLU A 108 3.80 -11.78 -0.52
C GLU A 108 2.96 -11.69 0.74
N TRP A 109 1.85 -12.42 0.80
CA TRP A 109 0.99 -12.46 1.99
C TRP A 109 0.93 -13.88 2.54
N PRO A 110 1.80 -14.22 3.51
CA PRO A 110 1.74 -15.52 4.18
C PRO A 110 0.42 -15.77 4.92
N ALA A 111 -0.27 -14.70 5.33
CA ALA A 111 -1.60 -14.74 5.95
C ALA A 111 -2.34 -13.41 5.69
N GLU A 112 -3.66 -13.36 5.93
CA GLU A 112 -4.47 -12.14 5.73
C GLU A 112 -3.95 -10.92 6.50
N ARG A 113 -3.25 -11.16 7.62
CA ARG A 113 -2.70 -10.13 8.51
C ARG A 113 -1.18 -10.14 8.60
N SER A 114 -0.51 -10.74 7.61
CA SER A 114 0.94 -10.81 7.54
C SER A 114 1.38 -10.47 6.12
N ALA A 115 2.12 -9.37 5.98
CA ALA A 115 2.74 -8.98 4.72
C ALA A 115 4.23 -9.28 4.79
N ARG A 116 4.76 -9.90 3.75
CA ARG A 116 6.17 -10.17 3.57
C ARG A 116 6.68 -9.34 2.40
N LEU A 117 7.69 -8.53 2.65
CA LEU A 117 8.38 -7.74 1.65
C LEU A 117 9.71 -8.41 1.35
N LYS A 118 9.94 -8.74 0.09
CA LYS A 118 11.25 -9.17 -0.42
C LYS A 118 11.91 -8.00 -1.12
N ILE A 119 13.18 -7.75 -0.80
CA ILE A 119 14.06 -6.79 -1.46
C ILE A 119 15.36 -7.53 -1.73
N ARG A 120 15.61 -7.95 -2.97
CA ARG A 120 16.74 -8.84 -3.31
C ARG A 120 16.74 -10.09 -2.42
N ASP A 121 17.82 -10.30 -1.66
CA ASP A 121 18.01 -11.42 -0.75
C ASP A 121 17.41 -11.16 0.65
N SER A 122 17.09 -9.90 0.96
CA SER A 122 16.44 -9.50 2.21
C SER A 122 14.95 -9.82 2.21
N THR A 123 14.47 -10.41 3.31
CA THR A 123 13.05 -10.68 3.53
C THR A 123 12.61 -10.07 4.86
N LEU A 124 11.60 -9.20 4.81
CA LEU A 124 11.01 -8.53 5.97
C LEU A 124 9.56 -8.99 6.12
N THR A 125 9.11 -9.28 7.34
CA THR A 125 7.73 -9.68 7.61
C THR A 125 7.09 -8.73 8.61
N PHE A 126 5.91 -8.22 8.27
CA PHE A 126 5.18 -7.23 9.03
C PHE A 126 3.79 -7.76 9.40
N ALA A 127 3.37 -7.52 10.64
CA ALA A 127 2.00 -7.77 11.07
C ALA A 127 1.11 -6.61 10.61
N THR A 128 0.08 -6.89 9.81
CA THR A 128 -0.79 -5.86 9.26
C THR A 128 -2.00 -5.63 10.14
#